data_AF-A0A2H6N6E2-F1
#
_entry.id   AF-A0A2H6N6E2-F1
#
_cell.length_a   1.000
_cell.length_b   1.000
_cell.length_c   1.000
_cell.angle_alpha   90.00
_cell.angle_beta   90.00
_cell.angle_gamma   90.00
#
_symmetry.space_group_name_H-M   'P 1'
#
loop_
_entity.id
_entity.type
_entity.pdbx_description
1 polymer ?
#
loop_
_entity_poly.entity_id
_entity_poly.type
_entity_poly.pdbx_seq_one_letter_code
_entity_poly.pdbx_strand_id
1 'polypeptide(L)'
;MKNPMVRKFAFHMILAGHRYSKAGQKKHALRCYCQAMQVYKGKGWSLAEDHINFTIGRQSFTLRQLDNAISAFRHILINDSKQTAAQQGAFLREYLYVYKVSHQFYSQ
;
A
#
# COMPACT_ATOMS: atom_id res chain seq x y z
N MET A 1 5.18 -19.42 27.93
CA MET A 1 5.66 -18.97 26.60
C MET A 1 5.42 -17.47 26.48
N LYS A 2 6.36 -16.69 25.92
CA LYS A 2 6.21 -15.23 25.76
C LYS A 2 5.23 -14.93 24.63
N ASN A 3 4.31 -13.98 24.84
CA ASN A 3 3.35 -13.58 23.80
C ASN A 3 4.08 -13.01 22.57
N PRO A 4 3.66 -13.37 21.34
CA PRO A 4 4.28 -12.88 20.13
C PRO A 4 4.07 -11.37 19.97
N MET A 5 5.15 -10.64 19.66
CA MET A 5 5.13 -9.18 19.50
C MET A 5 4.76 -8.77 18.05
N VAL A 6 3.56 -9.14 17.61
CA VAL A 6 3.13 -9.03 16.20
C VAL A 6 3.13 -7.58 15.69
N ARG A 7 2.74 -6.61 16.53
CA ARG A 7 2.76 -5.18 16.16
C ARG A 7 4.19 -4.66 16.01
N LYS A 8 5.12 -5.10 16.86
CA LYS A 8 6.54 -4.74 16.76
C LYS A 8 7.11 -5.29 15.45
N PHE A 9 6.79 -6.53 15.10
CA PHE A 9 7.13 -7.13 13.81
C PHE A 9 6.62 -6.27 12.64
N ALA A 10 5.32 -5.98 12.58
CA ALA A 10 4.73 -5.23 11.48
C ALA A 10 5.35 -3.84 11.31
N PHE A 11 5.63 -3.16 12.42
CA PHE A 11 6.34 -1.89 12.40
C PHE A 11 7.77 -2.01 11.82
N HIS A 12 8.52 -3.05 12.20
CA HIS A 12 9.85 -3.30 11.63
C HIS A 12 9.78 -3.64 10.14
N MET A 13 8.71 -4.33 9.69
CA MET A 13 8.49 -4.60 8.28
C MET A 13 8.26 -3.31 7.48
N ILE A 14 7.51 -2.34 8.00
CA ILE A 14 7.35 -1.02 7.36
C ILE A 14 8.70 -0.31 7.25
N LEU A 15 9.50 -0.29 8.32
CA LEU A 15 10.83 0.34 8.31
C LEU A 15 11.79 -0.32 7.32
N ALA A 16 11.78 -1.66 7.25
CA ALA A 16 12.56 -2.41 6.27
C ALA A 16 12.09 -2.10 4.84
N GLY A 17 10.78 -2.07 4.60
CA GLY A 17 10.20 -1.71 3.31
C GLY A 17 10.62 -0.33 2.84
N HIS A 18 10.65 0.66 3.74
CA HIS A 18 11.16 1.99 3.45
C HIS A 18 12.64 1.99 3.07
N ARG A 19 13.50 1.24 3.78
CA ARG A 19 14.93 1.09 3.44
C ARG A 19 15.14 0.44 2.07
N TYR A 20 14.40 -0.63 1.78
CA TYR A 20 14.45 -1.27 0.46
C TYR A 20 13.99 -0.34 -0.66
N SER A 21 12.96 0.47 -0.43
CA SER A 21 12.51 1.46 -1.41
C SER A 21 13.61 2.49 -1.70
N LYS A 22 14.30 2.99 -0.67
CA LYS A 22 15.44 3.92 -0.84
C LYS A 22 16.60 3.28 -1.61
N ALA A 23 16.82 1.98 -1.43
CA ALA A 23 17.84 1.22 -2.16
C ALA A 23 17.40 0.76 -3.56
N GLY A 24 16.23 1.19 -4.06
CA GLY A 24 15.71 0.77 -5.38
C GLY A 24 15.19 -0.67 -5.42
N GLN A 25 15.17 -1.38 -4.30
CA GLN A 25 14.76 -2.79 -4.17
C GLN A 25 13.23 -2.93 -4.05
N LYS A 26 12.51 -2.54 -5.11
CA LYS A 26 11.03 -2.43 -5.14
C LYS A 26 10.30 -3.73 -4.78
N LYS A 27 10.79 -4.88 -5.25
CA LYS A 27 10.22 -6.21 -4.93
C LYS A 27 10.31 -6.52 -3.43
N HIS A 28 11.44 -6.20 -2.81
CA HIS A 28 11.64 -6.40 -1.37
C HIS A 28 10.80 -5.41 -0.57
N ALA A 29 10.74 -4.16 -1.00
CA ALA A 29 9.86 -3.15 -0.39
C ALA A 29 8.40 -3.61 -0.38
N LEU A 30 7.87 -4.03 -1.54
CA LEU A 30 6.50 -4.52 -1.67
C LEU A 30 6.22 -5.70 -0.73
N ARG A 31 7.10 -6.72 -0.72
CA ARG A 31 6.98 -7.86 0.19
C ARG A 31 6.88 -7.41 1.65
N CYS A 32 7.73 -6.48 2.07
CA CYS A 32 7.71 -5.98 3.43
C CYS A 32 6.38 -5.29 3.79
N TYR A 33 5.86 -4.43 2.93
CA TYR A 33 4.57 -3.79 3.17
C TYR A 33 3.39 -4.77 3.15
N CYS A 34 3.40 -5.78 2.28
CA CYS A 34 2.37 -6.83 2.28
C CYS A 34 2.36 -7.63 3.60
N GLN A 35 3.53 -7.93 4.16
CA GLN A 35 3.63 -8.61 5.46
C GLN A 35 3.12 -7.73 6.61
N ALA A 36 3.41 -6.42 6.58
CA ALA A 36 2.85 -5.48 7.53
C ALA A 36 1.31 -5.41 7.42
N MET A 37 0.76 -5.39 6.20
CA MET A 37 -0.68 -5.30 5.96
C MET A 37 -1.46 -6.45 6.62
N GLN A 38 -0.91 -7.67 6.65
CA GLN A 38 -1.55 -8.81 7.32
C GLN A 38 -1.84 -8.56 8.81
N VAL A 39 -1.07 -7.68 9.44
CA VAL A 39 -1.24 -7.32 10.86
C VAL A 39 -2.18 -6.13 11.04
N TYR A 40 -2.11 -5.14 10.14
CA TYR A 40 -2.86 -3.89 10.24
C TYR A 40 -4.30 -3.99 9.69
N LYS A 41 -4.55 -4.89 8.73
CA LYS A 41 -5.85 -5.02 8.05
C LYS A 41 -6.99 -5.25 9.03
N GLY A 42 -8.01 -4.39 8.97
CA GLY A 42 -9.25 -4.56 9.72
C GLY A 42 -9.09 -4.38 11.24
N LYS A 43 -8.03 -3.70 11.69
CA LYS A 43 -7.79 -3.38 13.11
C LYS A 43 -8.30 -1.99 13.50
N GLY A 44 -8.86 -1.23 12.56
CA GLY A 44 -9.35 0.13 12.80
C GLY A 44 -8.25 1.18 12.85
N TRP A 45 -7.05 0.85 12.37
CA TRP A 45 -5.90 1.75 12.32
C TRP A 45 -5.81 2.41 10.95
N SER A 46 -6.87 3.15 10.59
CA SER A 46 -7.07 3.64 9.22
C SER A 46 -5.87 4.40 8.66
N LEU A 47 -5.24 5.30 9.43
CA LEU A 47 -4.05 6.04 8.97
C LEU A 47 -2.87 5.13 8.60
N ALA A 48 -2.66 4.04 9.34
CA ALA A 48 -1.60 3.08 9.05
C ALA A 48 -1.98 2.21 7.85
N GLU A 49 -3.23 1.76 7.79
CA GLU A 49 -3.76 1.00 6.64
C GLU A 49 -3.66 1.83 5.35
N ASP A 50 -4.01 3.11 5.38
CA ASP A 50 -3.89 4.04 4.24
C ASP A 50 -2.43 4.17 3.80
N HIS A 51 -1.50 4.37 4.73
CA HIS A 51 -0.08 4.48 4.43
C HIS A 51 0.48 3.21 3.76
N ILE A 52 0.14 2.04 4.32
CA ILE A 52 0.62 0.75 3.80
C ILE A 52 0.00 0.48 2.43
N ASN A 53 -1.33 0.65 2.27
CA ASN A 53 -2.01 0.47 0.97
C ASN A 53 -1.46 1.44 -0.09
N PHE A 54 -1.24 2.70 0.27
CA PHE A 54 -0.68 3.69 -0.65
C PHE A 54 0.69 3.27 -1.15
N THR A 55 1.53 2.76 -0.25
CA THR A 55 2.87 2.31 -0.60
C THR A 55 2.84 1.03 -1.42
N ILE A 56 1.98 0.06 -1.08
CA ILE A 56 1.75 -1.15 -1.88
C ILE A 56 1.32 -0.76 -3.29
N GLY A 57 0.37 0.17 -3.43
CA GLY A 57 -0.13 0.66 -4.72
C GLY A 57 0.99 1.20 -5.60
N ARG A 58 1.81 2.13 -5.06
CA ARG A 58 2.93 2.72 -5.79
C ARG A 58 4.01 1.71 -6.19
N GLN A 59 4.39 0.80 -5.28
CA GLN A 59 5.39 -0.22 -5.57
C GLN A 59 4.88 -1.23 -6.61
N SER A 60 3.63 -1.66 -6.50
CA SER A 60 2.97 -2.58 -7.43
C SER A 60 2.88 -1.96 -8.83
N PHE A 61 2.45 -0.70 -8.93
CA PHE A 61 2.42 0.03 -10.20
C PHE A 61 3.80 0.08 -10.85
N THR A 62 4.83 0.42 -10.07
CA THR A 62 6.21 0.50 -10.58
C THR A 62 6.74 -0.87 -11.04
N LEU A 63 6.24 -1.96 -10.45
CA LEU A 63 6.54 -3.34 -10.85
C LEU A 63 5.64 -3.88 -11.97
N ARG A 64 4.81 -3.02 -12.58
CA ARG A 64 3.81 -3.38 -13.60
C ARG A 64 2.75 -4.38 -13.14
N GLN A 65 2.52 -4.47 -11.84
CA GLN A 65 1.44 -5.27 -11.24
C GLN A 65 0.20 -4.39 -11.09
N LEU A 66 -0.48 -4.13 -12.22
CA LEU A 66 -1.56 -3.13 -12.29
C LEU A 66 -2.77 -3.53 -11.44
N ASP A 67 -3.20 -4.79 -11.47
CA ASP A 67 -4.32 -5.28 -10.65
C ASP A 67 -4.06 -5.09 -9.15
N ASN A 68 -2.84 -5.41 -8.69
CA ASN A 68 -2.43 -5.22 -7.30
C ASN A 68 -2.43 -3.73 -6.93
N ALA A 69 -1.99 -2.87 -7.85
CA ALA A 69 -1.99 -1.42 -7.64
C ALA A 69 -3.41 -0.86 -7.52
N ILE A 70 -4.31 -1.26 -8.43
CA ILE A 70 -5.73 -0.88 -8.43
C ILE A 70 -6.39 -1.34 -7.12
N SER A 71 -6.19 -2.60 -6.75
CA SER A 71 -6.76 -3.18 -5.53
C SER A 71 -6.32 -2.41 -4.28
N ALA A 72 -5.02 -2.13 -4.16
CA ALA A 72 -4.48 -1.41 -3.01
C ALA A 72 -5.03 0.02 -2.91
N PHE A 73 -5.07 0.78 -4.01
CA PHE A 73 -5.62 2.12 -3.99
C PHE A 73 -7.15 2.14 -3.76
N ARG A 74 -7.88 1.19 -4.35
CA ARG A 74 -9.32 1.02 -4.11
C ARG A 74 -9.63 0.80 -2.62
N HIS A 75 -8.80 0.03 -1.91
CA HIS A 75 -8.97 -0.17 -0.47
C HIS A 75 -8.90 1.12 0.33
N ILE A 76 -8.07 2.08 -0.07
CA ILE A 76 -7.96 3.38 0.60
C ILE A 76 -9.23 4.21 0.38
N LEU A 77 -9.84 4.11 -0.80
CA LEU A 77 -11.01 4.91 -1.17
C LEU A 77 -12.33 4.38 -0.60
N ILE A 78 -12.42 3.08 -0.32
CA ILE A 78 -13.63 2.44 0.23
C ILE A 78 -13.68 2.55 1.76
N ASN A 79 -12.53 2.60 2.41
CA ASN A 79 -12.47 2.70 3.85
C ASN A 79 -12.65 4.15 4.32
N ASP A 80 -13.17 4.33 5.55
CA ASP A 80 -13.23 5.63 6.22
C ASP A 80 -11.82 6.13 6.58
N SER A 81 -11.15 6.71 5.60
CA SER A 81 -9.85 7.34 5.76
C SER A 81 -9.98 8.56 6.66
N LYS A 82 -9.11 8.65 7.68
CA LYS A 82 -9.02 9.81 8.57
C LYS A 82 -7.99 10.85 8.10
N GLN A 83 -7.53 10.72 6.85
CA GLN A 83 -6.57 11.64 6.26
C GLN A 83 -7.22 12.98 5.87
N THR A 84 -6.40 14.00 5.66
CA THR A 84 -6.88 15.31 5.21
C THR A 84 -7.50 15.22 3.82
N ALA A 85 -8.42 16.13 3.50
CA ALA A 85 -9.04 16.20 2.17
C ALA A 85 -8.00 16.28 1.04
N ALA A 86 -6.90 17.01 1.25
CA ALA A 86 -5.80 17.10 0.29
C ALA A 86 -5.15 15.74 0.02
N GLN A 87 -4.93 14.95 1.08
CA GLN A 87 -4.32 13.63 0.98
C GLN A 87 -5.28 12.60 0.37
N GLN A 88 -6.57 12.63 0.73
CA GLN A 88 -7.60 11.81 0.10
C GLN A 88 -7.72 12.13 -1.40
N GLY A 89 -7.66 13.41 -1.76
CA GLY A 89 -7.61 13.84 -3.17
C GLY A 89 -6.37 13.30 -3.90
N ALA A 90 -5.22 13.19 -3.22
CA ALA A 90 -4.03 12.57 -3.80
C ALA A 90 -4.24 11.06 -4.06
N PHE A 91 -4.87 10.33 -3.12
CA PHE A 91 -5.21 8.92 -3.31
C PHE A 91 -6.12 8.69 -4.52
N LEU A 92 -7.14 9.54 -4.68
CA LEU A 92 -8.06 9.46 -5.81
C LEU A 92 -7.34 9.69 -7.15
N ARG A 93 -6.44 10.69 -7.22
CA ARG A 93 -5.66 10.96 -8.44
C ARG A 93 -4.79 9.76 -8.84
N GLU A 94 -4.11 9.15 -7.86
CA GLU A 94 -3.28 7.96 -8.10
C GLU A 94 -4.13 6.77 -8.59
N TYR A 95 -5.29 6.52 -7.96
CA TYR A 95 -6.21 5.46 -8.39
C TYR A 95 -6.66 5.65 -9.84
N LEU A 96 -7.15 6.85 -10.18
CA LEU A 96 -7.64 7.16 -11.54
C LEU A 96 -6.51 7.04 -12.58
N TYR A 97 -5.30 7.47 -12.24
CA TYR A 97 -4.15 7.34 -13.11
C TYR A 97 -3.83 5.86 -13.41
N VAL A 98 -3.70 5.03 -12.37
CA VAL A 98 -3.43 3.60 -12.55
C VAL A 98 -4.55 2.89 -13.31
N TYR A 99 -5.82 3.22 -13.01
CA TYR A 99 -6.97 2.65 -13.70
C TYR A 99 -6.95 2.98 -15.20
N LYS A 100 -6.66 4.22 -15.57
CA LYS A 100 -6.52 4.64 -16.97
C LYS A 100 -5.41 3.86 -17.69
N VAL A 101 -4.23 3.74 -17.07
CA VAL A 101 -3.09 3.01 -17.65
C VAL A 101 -3.43 1.52 -17.84
N SER A 102 -4.09 0.92 -16.85
CA SER A 102 -4.52 -0.48 -16.92
C SER A 102 -5.52 -0.73 -18.03
N HIS A 103 -6.51 0.16 -18.20
CA HIS A 103 -7.47 0.03 -19.29
C HIS A 103 -6.80 0.10 -20.67
N GLN A 104 -5.83 1.01 -20.84
CA GLN A 104 -5.07 1.11 -22.09
C GLN A 104 -4.24 -0.15 -22.37
N PHE A 105 -3.70 -0.78 -21.32
CA PHE A 105 -2.93 -2.02 -21.44
C PHE A 105 -3.77 -3.21 -21.91
N TYR A 106 -5.01 -3.36 -21.41
CA TYR A 106 -5.89 -4.47 -21.80
C TYR A 106 -6.69 -4.23 -23.10
N SER A 107 -6.65 -3.02 -23.65
CA SER A 107 -7.32 -2.68 -24.91
C SER A 107 -6.43 -2.90 -26.14
N GLN A 108 -5.22 -3.45 -25.95
CA GLN A 108 -4.26 -3.85 -26.98
C GLN A 108 -4.19 -5.37 -27.06
#